data_AF-A0A941VGJ6-F1
#
_entry.id   AF-A0A941VGJ6-F1
#
_cell.length_a   1.000
_cell.length_b   1.000
_cell.length_c   1.000
_cell.angle_alpha   90.00
_cell.angle_beta   90.00
_cell.angle_gamma   90.00
#
_symmetry.space_group_name_H-M   'P 1'
#
loop_
_entity.id
_entity.type
_entity.pdbx_description
1 polymer ?
#
loop_
_entity_poly.entity_id
_entity_poly.type
_entity_poly.pdbx_seq_one_letter_code
_entity_poly.pdbx_strand_id
1 'polypeptide(L)' 'LAGAAHDDQKRIVTPQAAMANGADYLVVGRPITRAADPLAVLDRINAEIGCG' A
#
# COMPACT_ATOMS: atom_id res chain seq x y z
N LEU A 1 25.76 2.74 2.46
CA LEU A 1 25.08 1.91 1.44
C LEU A 1 23.64 2.40 1.30
N ALA A 2 23.46 3.49 0.53
CA ALA A 2 22.15 4.09 0.28
C ALA A 2 21.75 3.74 -1.16
N GLY A 3 20.78 2.84 -1.34
CA GLY A 3 20.32 2.46 -2.68
C GLY A 3 19.41 1.22 -2.74
N ALA A 4 19.55 0.27 -1.81
CA ALA A 4 18.87 -1.03 -1.91
C ALA A 4 17.38 -1.04 -1.49
N ALA A 5 16.79 0.11 -1.13
CA ALA A 5 15.39 0.16 -0.69
C ALA A 5 14.40 0.44 -1.83
N HIS A 6 14.87 1.03 -2.94
CA HIS A 6 14.04 1.49 -4.06
C HIS A 6 13.92 0.50 -5.21
N ASP A 7 14.80 -0.50 -5.32
CA ASP A 7 14.98 -1.27 -6.56
C ASP A 7 14.01 -2.46 -6.74
N ASP A 8 13.40 -2.97 -5.66
CA ASP A 8 12.50 -4.13 -5.75
C ASP A 8 11.02 -3.78 -5.98
N GLN A 9 10.67 -2.50 -6.01
CA GLN A 9 9.28 -2.06 -6.14
C GLN A 9 8.99 -1.55 -7.55
N LYS A 10 9.04 -2.47 -8.51
CA LYS A 10 8.89 -2.23 -9.96
C LYS A 10 7.53 -1.64 -10.39
N ARG A 11 6.57 -1.41 -9.49
CA ARG A 11 5.31 -0.69 -9.72
C ARG A 11 4.61 -0.48 -8.37
N ILE A 12 4.99 0.57 -7.64
CA ILE A 12 4.17 1.04 -6.51
C ILE A 12 2.97 1.75 -7.14
N VAL A 13 1.86 1.04 -7.24
CA VAL A 13 0.58 1.66 -7.58
C VAL A 13 -0.07 2.08 -6.25
N THR A 14 -0.63 3.28 -6.19
CA THR A 14 -1.38 3.69 -5.00
C THR A 14 -2.60 2.78 -4.84
N PRO A 15 -3.09 2.53 -3.61
CA PRO A 15 -4.30 1.74 -3.38
C PRO A 15 -5.46 2.21 -4.28
N GLN A 16 -5.68 3.53 -4.36
CA GLN A 16 -6.69 4.14 -5.23
C GLN A 16 -6.48 3.79 -6.72
N ALA A 17 -5.24 3.87 -7.22
CA ALA A 17 -4.95 3.53 -8.62
C ALA A 17 -5.06 2.02 -8.88
N ALA A 18 -4.77 1.15 -7.90
CA ALA A 18 -5.05 -0.29 -7.99
C ALA A 18 -6.55 -0.55 -8.19
N MET A 19 -7.40 0.09 -7.38
CA MET A 19 -8.85 -0.03 -7.49
C MET A 19 -9.35 0.49 -8.85
N ALA A 20 -8.86 1.66 -9.30
CA ALA A 20 -9.22 2.21 -10.60
C ALA A 20 -8.80 1.32 -11.80
N ASN A 21 -7.73 0.54 -11.64
CA ASN A 21 -7.30 -0.45 -12.62
C ASN A 21 -8.10 -1.77 -12.56
N GLY A 22 -9.11 -1.86 -11.68
CA GLY A 22 -9.96 -3.04 -11.53
C GLY A 22 -9.33 -4.16 -10.69
N ALA A 23 -8.45 -3.84 -9.75
CA ALA A 23 -7.91 -4.85 -8.83
C ALA A 23 -8.97 -5.28 -7.82
N ASP A 24 -9.28 -6.58 -7.77
CA ASP A 24 -10.17 -7.16 -6.77
C ASP A 24 -9.50 -7.31 -5.39
N TYR A 25 -8.17 -7.44 -5.37
CA TYR A 25 -7.38 -7.66 -4.16
C TYR A 25 -6.10 -6.81 -4.18
N LEU A 26 -5.80 -6.20 -3.03
CA LEU A 26 -4.57 -5.44 -2.81
C LEU A 26 -3.66 -6.18 -1.82
N VAL A 27 -2.45 -6.54 -2.26
CA VAL A 27 -1.44 -7.17 -1.39
C VAL A 27 -0.51 -6.10 -0.84
N VAL A 28 -0.64 -5.80 0.46
CA VAL A 28 0.19 -4.80 1.15
C VAL A 28 1.12 -5.50 2.15
N GLY A 29 2.43 -5.42 1.89
CA GLY A 29 3.46 -6.06 2.72
C GLY A 29 4.08 -5.12 3.75
N ARG A 30 5.31 -4.67 3.46
CA ARG A 30 6.15 -3.86 4.37
C ARG A 30 5.47 -2.63 4.98
N PRO A 31 4.59 -1.88 4.29
CA PRO A 31 3.91 -0.74 4.89
C PRO A 31 3.06 -1.10 6.12
N ILE A 32 2.46 -2.29 6.16
CA ILE A 32 1.67 -2.76 7.30
C ILE A 32 2.58 -3.44 8.33
N THR A 33 3.43 -4.37 7.88
CA THR A 33 4.21 -5.22 8.81
C THR A 33 5.34 -4.48 9.54
N ARG A 34 5.76 -3.31 9.05
CA ARG A 34 6.78 -2.46 9.69
C ARG A 34 6.21 -1.18 10.32
N ALA A 35 4.89 -0.99 10.30
CA ALA A 35 4.26 0.15 10.93
C ALA A 35 4.35 0.02 12.46
N ALA A 36 4.49 1.16 13.15
CA ALA A 36 4.35 1.21 14.60
C ALA A 36 2.91 0.87 15.04
N ASP A 37 1.93 1.21 14.20
CA ASP A 37 0.52 0.86 14.36
C ASP A 37 -0.02 0.29 13.03
N PRO A 38 -0.02 -1.04 12.86
CA PRO A 38 -0.53 -1.70 11.67
C PRO A 38 -2.01 -1.46 11.41
N LEU A 39 -2.81 -1.30 12.48
CA LEU A 39 -4.25 -1.06 12.35
C LEU A 39 -4.52 0.34 11.80
N ALA A 40 -3.84 1.36 12.33
CA ALA A 40 -3.97 2.73 11.81
C ALA A 40 -3.56 2.85 10.33
N VAL A 41 -2.56 2.07 9.88
CA VAL A 41 -2.17 2.01 8.46
C VAL A 41 -3.24 1.31 7.63
N LEU A 42 -3.82 0.21 8.12
CA LEU A 42 -4.91 -0.47 7.43
C LEU A 42 -6.14 0.42 7.29
N ASP A 43 -6.53 1.14 8.35
CA ASP A 43 -7.66 2.08 8.34
C ASP A 43 -7.45 3.20 7.33
N ARG A 44 -6.22 3.73 7.22
CA ARG A 44 -5.88 4.72 6.18
C ARG A 44 -6.04 4.16 4.77
N ILE A 45 -5.55 2.96 4.51
CA ILE A 45 -5.68 2.30 3.20
C ILE A 45 -7.16 2.04 2.88
N ASN A 46 -7.94 1.60 3.86
CA ASN A 46 -9.38 1.40 3.71
C ASN A 46 -10.11 2.72 3.45
N ALA A 47 -9.71 3.83 4.09
CA ALA A 47 -10.27 5.15 3.81
C ALA A 47 -9.92 5.64 2.40
N GLU A 48 -8.72 5.33 1.88
CA GLU A 48 -8.31 5.65 0.50
C GLU A 48 -9.07 4.84 -0.56
N ILE A 49 -9.41 3.57 -0.27
CA ILE A 49 -10.11 2.66 -1.19
C ILE A 49 -11.64 2.77 -1.09
N GLY A 50 -12.15 2.87 0.14
CA GLY A 50 -13.56 2.65 0.49
C GLY A 50 -14.50 3.78 0.13
N CYS A 51 -13.99 4.89 -0.41
CA CYS A 51 -14.74 6.12 -0.64
C CYS A 51 -15.33 6.74 0.65
N GLY A 52 -15.32 8.07 0.69
CA GLY A 52 -16.43 8.79 1.31
C GLY A 52 -17.61 8.81 0.36
#